data_AF-A0A3B0P979-F1
#
_entry.id   AF-A0A3B0P979-F1
#
_cell.length_a   1.000
_cell.length_b   1.000
_cell.length_c   1.000
_cell.angle_alpha   90.00
_cell.angle_beta   90.00
_cell.angle_gamma   90.00
#
_symmetry.space_group_name_H-M   'P 1'
#
loop_
_entity.id
_entity.type
_entity.pdbx_description
1 polymer ?
#
loop_
_entity_poly.entity_id
_entity_poly.type
_entity_poly.pdbx_seq_one_letter_code
_entity_poly.pdbx_strand_id
1 'polypeptide(L)'
;MEIIENVEDIFEITDQEKFESFSKTHSLSKKAFNHIIPLLLSNNEGKNYESLKHSNEELKKRTEKAELKAQQNQKYLKDNFLKEALVPLSVKTSVLQAIKIFNQIIKNFGKKYEISQVVIEMARELTKPNLEKLLNNATNSNIKILKEKLDQTEKFDDFTKKKFIDKIENSVVFRNKLFLW
;
A
#
# COMPACT_ATOMS: atom_id res chain seq x y z
N MET A 1 -39.46 20.40 -2.14
CA MET A 1 -38.07 20.26 -2.64
C MET A 1 -37.43 21.60 -2.35
N GLU A 2 -36.73 21.72 -1.23
CA GLU A 2 -35.98 22.93 -0.90
C GLU A 2 -34.79 23.03 -1.86
N ILE A 3 -34.71 24.15 -2.56
CA ILE A 3 -33.58 24.48 -3.41
C ILE A 3 -32.50 24.98 -2.45
N ILE A 4 -31.46 24.17 -2.27
CA ILE A 4 -30.30 24.54 -1.45
C ILE A 4 -29.52 25.60 -2.25
N GLU A 5 -29.69 26.86 -1.87
CA GLU A 5 -29.04 28.00 -2.55
C GLU A 5 -27.70 28.36 -1.91
N ASN A 6 -27.47 28.02 -0.62
CA ASN A 6 -26.23 28.30 0.08
C ASN A 6 -25.57 27.08 0.72
N VAL A 7 -24.23 27.11 0.76
CA VAL A 7 -23.40 26.09 1.43
C VAL A 7 -23.68 26.05 2.94
N GLU A 8 -24.07 27.17 3.52
CA GLU A 8 -24.45 27.29 4.93
C GLU A 8 -25.68 26.45 5.26
N ASP A 9 -26.66 26.39 4.36
CA ASP A 9 -27.88 25.59 4.52
C ASP A 9 -27.56 24.08 4.58
N ILE A 10 -26.55 23.60 3.82
CA ILE A 10 -26.10 22.20 3.88
C ILE A 10 -25.53 21.86 5.26
N PHE A 11 -24.71 22.76 5.82
CA PHE A 11 -24.10 22.55 7.12
C PHE A 11 -25.13 22.68 8.26
N GLU A 12 -26.07 23.61 8.16
CA GLU A 12 -27.16 23.75 9.13
C GLU A 12 -28.08 22.53 9.16
N ILE A 13 -28.41 21.95 8.00
CA ILE A 13 -29.20 20.70 7.93
C ILE A 13 -28.43 19.55 8.61
N THR A 14 -27.11 19.45 8.40
CA THR A 14 -26.30 18.43 9.07
C THR A 14 -26.11 18.67 10.58
N ASP A 15 -26.20 19.91 11.04
CA ASP A 15 -26.05 20.26 12.46
C ASP A 15 -27.38 20.13 13.26
N GLN A 16 -28.53 20.09 12.58
CA GLN A 16 -29.86 19.97 13.22
C GLN A 16 -30.30 18.53 13.53
N GLU A 17 -29.72 17.51 12.89
CA GLU A 17 -29.99 16.11 13.23
C GLU A 17 -29.23 15.72 14.50
N LYS A 18 -29.98 15.43 15.57
CA LYS A 18 -29.49 14.97 16.88
C LYS A 18 -28.27 14.05 16.74
N PHE A 19 -27.13 14.53 17.24
CA PHE A 19 -25.83 13.84 17.29
C PHE A 19 -25.93 12.40 17.80
N GLU A 20 -26.15 11.45 16.89
CA GLU A 20 -25.50 10.15 16.99
C GLU A 20 -23.99 10.39 16.86
N SER A 21 -23.18 9.69 17.64
CA SER A 21 -21.74 9.90 17.72
C SER A 21 -21.06 9.73 16.36
N PHE A 22 -20.86 10.82 15.62
CA PHE A 22 -20.14 10.80 14.34
C PHE A 22 -18.63 10.66 14.58
N SER A 23 -18.12 9.42 14.52
CA SER A 23 -16.69 9.13 14.69
C SER A 23 -15.86 9.30 13.40
N LYS A 24 -16.43 9.87 12.33
CA LYS A 24 -15.81 9.88 11.00
C LYS A 24 -15.46 11.30 10.58
N THR A 25 -14.16 11.59 10.54
CA THR A 25 -13.64 12.82 9.94
C THR A 25 -13.55 12.66 8.42
N HIS A 26 -13.94 13.70 7.68
CA HIS A 26 -13.77 13.75 6.23
C HIS A 26 -12.32 14.08 5.86
N SER A 27 -11.81 13.55 4.74
CA SER A 27 -10.43 13.82 4.28
C SER A 27 -10.19 15.25 3.80
N LEU A 28 -11.27 16.04 3.62
CA LEU A 28 -11.24 17.45 3.23
C LEU A 28 -11.68 18.34 4.39
N SER A 29 -11.01 19.48 4.55
CA SER A 29 -11.39 20.50 5.53
C SER A 29 -12.69 21.22 5.15
N LYS A 30 -13.40 21.79 6.14
CA LYS A 30 -14.57 22.66 5.90
C LYS A 30 -14.26 23.81 4.92
N LYS A 31 -13.05 24.38 5.01
CA LYS A 31 -12.58 25.40 4.06
C LYS A 31 -12.46 24.88 2.63
N ALA A 32 -12.07 23.63 2.44
CA ALA A 32 -12.04 23.00 1.13
C ALA A 32 -13.46 22.77 0.61
N PHE A 33 -14.39 22.31 1.45
CA PHE A 33 -15.80 22.18 1.07
C PHE A 33 -16.43 23.50 0.64
N ASN A 34 -16.22 24.59 1.37
CA ASN A 34 -16.75 25.91 1.01
C ASN A 34 -16.25 26.39 -0.37
N HIS A 35 -15.09 25.92 -0.82
CA HIS A 35 -14.59 26.25 -2.16
C HIS A 35 -15.06 25.26 -3.23
N ILE A 36 -15.20 23.98 -2.90
CA ILE A 36 -15.50 22.92 -3.88
C ILE A 36 -17.01 22.80 -4.13
N ILE A 37 -17.85 22.92 -3.10
CA ILE A 37 -19.30 22.72 -3.21
C ILE A 37 -19.91 23.71 -4.23
N PRO A 38 -19.63 25.02 -4.21
CA PRO A 38 -20.18 25.94 -5.21
C PRO A 38 -19.77 25.56 -6.63
N LEU A 39 -18.51 25.15 -6.82
CA LEU A 39 -17.99 24.73 -8.13
C LEU A 39 -18.65 23.44 -8.63
N LEU A 40 -18.99 22.52 -7.73
CA LEU A 40 -19.74 21.30 -8.07
C LEU A 40 -21.19 21.63 -8.43
N LEU A 41 -21.84 22.52 -7.68
CA LEU A 41 -23.23 22.91 -7.90
C LEU A 41 -23.41 23.76 -9.16
N SER A 42 -22.47 24.65 -9.47
CA SER A 42 -22.50 25.49 -10.66
C SER A 42 -22.09 24.75 -11.95
N ASN A 43 -21.64 23.50 -11.83
CA ASN A 43 -21.15 22.73 -12.96
C ASN A 43 -22.26 21.89 -13.58
N ASN A 44 -22.84 22.41 -14.65
CA ASN A 44 -23.89 21.75 -15.42
C ASN A 44 -23.42 20.50 -16.19
N GLU A 45 -22.11 20.24 -16.25
CA GLU A 45 -21.53 19.07 -16.93
C GLU A 45 -21.37 17.85 -16.00
N GLY A 46 -21.78 17.94 -14.72
CA GLY A 46 -21.76 16.81 -13.79
C GLY A 46 -20.35 16.32 -13.41
N LYS A 47 -19.31 17.15 -13.59
CA LYS A 47 -17.93 16.76 -13.25
C LYS A 47 -17.73 16.71 -11.73
N ASN A 48 -17.03 15.67 -11.29
CA ASN A 48 -16.64 15.48 -9.90
C ASN A 48 -15.40 16.30 -9.50
N TYR A 49 -15.07 16.31 -8.22
CA TYR A 49 -13.93 17.05 -7.66
C TYR A 49 -12.60 16.72 -8.35
N GLU A 50 -12.31 15.44 -8.61
CA GLU A 50 -11.05 15.02 -9.23
C GLU A 50 -10.90 15.60 -10.64
N SER A 51 -12.01 15.65 -11.39
CA SER A 51 -12.05 16.27 -12.71
C SER A 51 -11.85 17.79 -12.63
N LEU A 52 -12.51 18.44 -11.66
CA LEU A 52 -12.40 19.89 -11.44
C LEU A 52 -11.00 20.31 -10.98
N LYS A 53 -10.30 19.48 -10.21
CA LYS A 53 -8.92 19.70 -9.74
C LYS A 53 -7.97 19.98 -10.91
N HIS A 54 -8.18 19.34 -12.06
CA HIS A 54 -7.33 19.49 -13.23
C HIS A 54 -7.83 20.55 -14.22
N SER A 55 -9.15 20.76 -14.32
CA SER A 55 -9.73 21.69 -15.29
C SER A 55 -9.89 23.12 -14.77
N ASN A 56 -9.97 23.33 -13.46
CA ASN A 56 -10.10 24.65 -12.85
C ASN A 56 -8.72 25.18 -12.43
N GLU A 57 -8.27 26.28 -13.04
CA GLU A 57 -6.93 26.85 -12.78
C GLU A 57 -6.70 27.24 -11.32
N GLU A 58 -7.73 27.70 -10.62
CA GLU A 58 -7.61 28.12 -9.22
C GLU A 58 -7.41 26.92 -8.30
N LEU A 59 -8.20 25.86 -8.50
CA LEU A 59 -8.03 24.60 -7.77
C LEU A 59 -6.66 23.99 -8.07
N LYS A 60 -6.27 23.95 -9.34
CA LYS A 60 -4.98 23.44 -9.81
C LYS A 60 -3.80 24.12 -9.11
N LYS A 61 -3.75 25.46 -9.10
CA LYS A 61 -2.70 26.25 -8.42
C LYS A 61 -2.65 25.97 -6.91
N ARG A 62 -3.80 25.77 -6.26
CA ARG A 62 -3.86 25.46 -4.82
C ARG A 62 -3.34 24.05 -4.51
N THR A 63 -3.63 23.07 -5.36
CA THR A 63 -3.09 21.71 -5.21
C THR A 63 -1.61 21.62 -5.55
N GLU A 64 -1.15 22.28 -6.62
CA GLU A 64 0.27 22.29 -7.01
C GLU A 64 1.15 22.94 -5.92
N LYS A 65 0.67 24.00 -5.27
CA LYS A 65 1.39 24.65 -4.15
C LYS A 65 1.58 23.72 -2.94
N ALA A 66 0.66 22.78 -2.72
CA ALA A 66 0.79 21.77 -1.67
C ALA A 66 1.79 20.68 -2.07
N GLU A 67 1.77 20.25 -3.33
CA GLU A 67 2.69 19.23 -3.86
C GLU A 67 4.15 19.74 -3.92
N LEU A 68 4.37 21.01 -4.29
CA LEU A 68 5.70 21.64 -4.30
C LEU A 68 6.37 21.68 -2.92
N LYS A 69 5.59 21.77 -1.83
CA LYS A 69 6.14 21.72 -0.46
C LYS A 69 6.70 20.35 -0.08
N ALA A 70 6.30 19.29 -0.79
CA ALA A 70 6.78 17.94 -0.54
C ALA A 70 8.12 17.63 -1.25
N GLN A 71 8.63 18.52 -2.11
CA GLN A 71 9.89 18.29 -2.84
C GLN A 71 11.11 18.51 -1.93
N GLN A 72 12.00 17.53 -1.91
CA GLN A 72 13.24 17.57 -1.14
C GLN A 72 14.43 17.99 -2.02
N ASN A 73 14.90 19.23 -1.87
CA ASN A 73 16.07 19.77 -2.61
C ASN A 73 17.43 19.50 -1.92
N GLN A 74 17.58 18.37 -1.22
CA GLN A 74 18.80 18.10 -0.44
C GLN A 74 19.60 16.93 -1.01
N LYS A 75 20.93 17.02 -0.88
CA LYS A 75 21.87 15.96 -1.31
C LYS A 75 21.66 14.61 -0.63
N TYR A 76 21.13 14.62 0.59
CA TYR A 76 20.84 13.42 1.38
C TYR A 76 19.35 13.31 1.63
N LEU A 77 18.83 12.09 1.63
CA LEU A 77 17.43 11.79 1.88
C LEU A 77 17.11 11.97 3.38
N LYS A 78 16.02 12.66 3.69
CA LYS A 78 15.56 12.90 5.08
C LYS A 78 14.61 11.79 5.49
N ASP A 79 14.53 11.50 6.77
CA ASP A 79 13.66 10.47 7.35
C ASP A 79 12.47 11.06 8.13
N ASN A 80 12.37 12.39 8.28
CA ASN A 80 11.30 13.04 9.05
C ASN A 80 9.88 12.63 8.58
N PHE A 81 9.68 12.40 7.29
CA PHE A 81 8.38 11.98 6.74
C PHE A 81 7.89 10.65 7.31
N LEU A 82 8.80 9.78 7.79
CA LEU A 82 8.44 8.50 8.41
C LEU A 82 7.81 8.66 9.80
N LYS A 83 8.04 9.79 10.47
CA LYS A 83 7.45 10.07 11.78
C LYS A 83 5.93 10.20 11.67
N GLU A 84 5.49 10.94 10.66
CA GLU A 84 4.07 11.24 10.38
C GLU A 84 3.37 10.13 9.59
N ALA A 85 4.12 9.22 8.95
CA ALA A 85 3.55 8.11 8.19
C ALA A 85 2.76 7.14 9.09
N LEU A 86 1.52 6.82 8.68
CA LEU A 86 0.67 5.79 9.31
C LEU A 86 1.04 4.40 8.75
N VAL A 87 2.20 3.88 9.13
CA VAL A 87 2.68 2.55 8.72
C VAL A 87 3.18 1.74 9.92
N PRO A 88 3.20 0.39 9.85
CA PRO A 88 3.71 -0.45 10.92
C PRO A 88 5.16 -0.11 11.33
N LEU A 89 5.50 -0.32 12.60
CA LEU A 89 6.82 0.01 13.14
C LEU A 89 7.96 -0.77 12.45
N SER A 90 7.68 -2.01 12.05
CA SER A 90 8.60 -2.83 11.24
C SER A 90 8.98 -2.12 9.94
N VAL A 91 7.99 -1.60 9.21
CA VAL A 91 8.17 -0.85 7.97
C VAL A 91 8.94 0.45 8.23
N LYS A 92 8.57 1.23 9.26
CA LYS A 92 9.29 2.47 9.61
C LYS A 92 10.78 2.20 9.85
N THR A 93 11.09 1.14 10.58
CA THR A 93 12.47 0.77 10.92
C THR A 93 13.26 0.36 9.68
N SER A 94 12.69 -0.48 8.82
CA SER A 94 13.33 -0.92 7.59
C SER A 94 13.62 0.23 6.64
N VAL A 95 12.64 1.13 6.43
CA VAL A 95 12.85 2.30 5.56
C VAL A 95 13.89 3.25 6.15
N LEU A 96 13.88 3.48 7.47
CA LEU A 96 14.88 4.32 8.13
C LEU A 96 16.30 3.78 7.96
N GLN A 97 16.49 2.45 8.04
CA GLN A 97 17.79 1.84 7.77
C GLN A 97 18.17 1.92 6.28
N ALA A 98 17.23 1.73 5.37
CA ALA A 98 17.47 1.89 3.93
C ALA A 98 17.93 3.32 3.61
N ILE A 99 17.30 4.35 4.20
CA ILE A 99 17.72 5.75 4.06
C ILE A 99 19.17 5.95 4.54
N LYS A 100 19.55 5.38 5.68
CA LYS A 100 20.92 5.46 6.20
C LYS A 100 21.94 4.83 5.25
N ILE A 101 21.63 3.63 4.75
CA ILE A 101 22.50 2.92 3.79
C ILE A 101 22.63 3.74 2.50
N PHE A 102 21.51 4.22 1.96
CA PHE A 102 21.50 5.03 0.74
C PHE A 102 22.32 6.31 0.90
N ASN A 103 22.15 7.03 2.02
CA ASN A 103 22.94 8.21 2.32
C ASN A 103 24.44 7.87 2.47
N GLN A 104 24.79 6.69 2.98
CA GLN A 104 26.18 6.23 3.06
C GLN A 104 26.76 5.94 1.67
N ILE A 105 25.98 5.35 0.77
CA ILE A 105 26.37 5.15 -0.64
C ILE A 105 26.67 6.51 -1.29
N ILE A 106 25.78 7.50 -1.13
CA ILE A 106 26.01 8.86 -1.65
C ILE A 106 27.30 9.47 -1.07
N LYS A 107 27.55 9.31 0.24
CA LYS A 107 28.77 9.83 0.87
C LYS A 107 30.04 9.20 0.29
N ASN A 108 30.05 7.89 0.11
CA ASN A 108 31.24 7.14 -0.29
C ASN A 108 31.52 7.26 -1.80
N PHE A 109 30.46 7.28 -2.62
CA PHE A 109 30.58 7.14 -4.08
C PHE A 109 30.12 8.38 -4.85
N GLY A 110 29.31 9.27 -4.26
CA GLY A 110 28.73 10.42 -4.94
C GLY A 110 29.70 11.55 -5.33
N LYS A 111 31.00 11.41 -5.05
CA LYS A 111 32.05 12.28 -5.63
C LYS A 111 32.59 11.76 -6.96
N LYS A 112 32.46 10.46 -7.21
CA LYS A 112 33.04 9.76 -8.37
C LYS A 112 31.97 9.31 -9.37
N TYR A 113 30.79 8.98 -8.88
CA TYR A 113 29.69 8.42 -9.67
C TYR A 113 28.41 9.20 -9.43
N GLU A 114 27.63 9.40 -10.49
CA GLU A 114 26.28 9.95 -10.43
C GLU A 114 25.28 8.79 -10.32
N ILE A 115 24.31 8.92 -9.41
CA ILE A 115 23.22 7.95 -9.27
C ILE A 115 22.13 8.36 -10.25
N SER A 116 22.04 7.70 -11.39
CA SER A 116 21.03 7.98 -12.41
C SER A 116 19.64 7.43 -12.07
N GLN A 117 19.59 6.26 -11.42
CA GLN A 117 18.34 5.57 -11.10
C GLN A 117 18.45 4.83 -9.77
N VAL A 118 17.33 4.78 -9.04
CA VAL A 118 17.17 4.01 -7.80
C VAL A 118 15.98 3.08 -7.97
N VAL A 119 16.23 1.77 -7.85
CA VAL A 119 15.18 0.75 -7.86
C VAL A 119 14.88 0.34 -6.43
N ILE A 120 13.60 0.34 -6.06
CA ILE A 120 13.15 0.01 -4.71
C ILE A 120 12.24 -1.21 -4.80
N GLU A 121 12.63 -2.29 -4.12
CA GLU A 121 11.81 -3.47 -3.93
C GLU A 121 11.50 -3.61 -2.43
N MET A 122 10.23 -3.86 -2.09
CA MET A 122 9.79 -4.02 -0.71
C MET A 122 9.26 -5.44 -0.49
N ALA A 123 9.50 -5.97 0.71
CA ALA A 123 8.89 -7.23 1.12
C ALA A 123 7.36 -7.13 1.06
N ARG A 124 6.72 -8.17 0.53
CA ARG A 124 5.26 -8.24 0.49
C ARG A 124 4.66 -8.50 1.88
N GLU A 125 5.47 -9.03 2.81
CA GLU A 125 5.05 -9.34 4.16
C GLU A 125 5.23 -8.16 5.11
N LEU A 126 4.16 -7.81 5.82
CA LEU A 126 4.17 -6.75 6.83
C LEU A 126 4.84 -7.19 8.14
N THR A 127 4.78 -8.49 8.46
CA THR A 127 5.23 -9.09 9.72
C THR A 127 5.61 -10.57 9.57
N LYS A 128 6.44 -11.10 10.50
CA LYS A 128 6.84 -12.52 10.54
C LYS A 128 5.66 -13.52 10.55
N PRO A 129 4.57 -13.30 11.30
CA PRO A 129 3.42 -14.22 11.28
C PRO A 129 2.75 -14.32 9.90
N ASN A 130 2.74 -13.23 9.13
CA ASN A 130 2.20 -13.25 7.76
C ASN A 130 3.09 -14.05 6.81
N LEU A 131 4.41 -14.03 7.02
CA LEU A 131 5.36 -14.86 6.28
C LEU A 131 5.15 -16.35 6.57
N GLU A 132 4.99 -16.73 7.84
CA GLU A 132 4.73 -18.13 8.22
C GLU A 132 3.43 -18.67 7.62
N LYS A 133 2.38 -17.85 7.59
CA LYS A 133 1.10 -18.22 6.97
C LYS A 133 1.24 -18.42 5.46
N LEU A 134 1.97 -17.54 4.77
CA LEU A 134 2.23 -17.67 3.34
C LEU A 134 3.10 -18.89 3.04
N LEU A 135 4.13 -19.14 3.85
CA LEU A 135 5.00 -20.31 3.75
C LEU A 135 4.19 -21.60 3.90
N ASN A 136 3.30 -21.66 4.91
CA ASN A 136 2.42 -22.80 5.12
C ASN A 136 1.45 -22.99 3.95
N ASN A 137 0.85 -21.91 3.44
CA ASN A 137 -0.06 -21.99 2.28
C ASN A 137 0.66 -22.46 1.01
N ALA A 138 1.85 -21.95 0.73
CA ALA A 138 2.68 -22.38 -0.40
C ALA A 138 3.10 -23.85 -0.24
N THR A 139 3.53 -24.24 0.96
CA THR A 139 3.91 -25.63 1.28
C THR A 139 2.73 -26.58 1.08
N ASN A 140 1.55 -26.25 1.60
CA ASN A 140 0.34 -27.07 1.46
C ASN A 140 -0.11 -27.20 0.00
N SER A 141 -0.03 -26.10 -0.77
CA SER A 141 -0.35 -26.11 -2.21
C SER A 141 0.61 -27.01 -2.98
N ASN A 142 1.91 -26.93 -2.66
CA ASN A 142 2.91 -27.77 -3.28
C ASN A 142 2.77 -29.25 -2.92
N ILE A 143 2.45 -29.56 -1.66
CA ILE A 143 2.13 -30.94 -1.23
C ILE A 143 0.95 -31.48 -2.03
N LYS A 144 -0.10 -30.67 -2.23
CA LYS A 144 -1.27 -31.07 -3.02
C LYS A 144 -0.89 -31.40 -4.47
N ILE A 145 -0.12 -30.54 -5.12
CA ILE A 145 0.36 -30.75 -6.49
C ILE A 145 1.21 -32.03 -6.60
N LEU A 146 2.09 -32.29 -5.62
CA LEU A 146 2.92 -33.49 -5.60
C LEU A 146 2.08 -34.77 -5.46
N LYS A 147 1.03 -34.74 -4.62
CA LYS A 147 0.09 -35.86 -4.50
C LYS A 147 -0.65 -36.12 -5.82
N GLU A 148 -1.20 -35.07 -6.42
CA GLU A 148 -1.91 -35.18 -7.71
C GLU A 148 -1.01 -35.77 -8.82
N LYS A 149 0.24 -35.32 -8.91
CA LYS A 149 1.22 -35.88 -9.86
C LYS A 149 1.57 -37.34 -9.56
N LEU A 150 1.68 -37.70 -8.28
CA LEU A 150 1.99 -39.06 -7.87
C LEU A 150 0.82 -40.01 -8.17
N ASP A 151 -0.41 -39.56 -7.94
CA ASP A 151 -1.62 -40.34 -8.23
C ASP A 151 -1.75 -40.61 -9.73
N GLN A 152 -1.43 -39.62 -10.57
CA GLN A 152 -1.39 -39.73 -12.03
C GLN A 152 -0.24 -40.61 -12.56
N THR A 153 0.71 -41.01 -11.72
CA THR A 153 1.83 -41.85 -12.15
C THR A 153 1.46 -43.34 -12.07
N GLU A 154 1.32 -43.99 -13.23
CA GLU A 154 1.01 -45.43 -13.32
C GLU A 154 2.19 -46.34 -12.95
N LYS A 155 3.41 -45.80 -12.89
CA LYS A 155 4.63 -46.59 -12.64
C LYS A 155 4.82 -47.07 -11.20
N PHE A 156 4.06 -46.53 -10.25
CA PHE A 156 4.19 -46.86 -8.84
C PHE A 156 2.94 -47.61 -8.35
N ASP A 157 3.17 -48.67 -7.60
CA ASP A 157 2.11 -49.39 -6.88
C ASP A 157 1.61 -48.57 -5.68
N ASP A 158 0.39 -48.87 -5.23
CA ASP A 158 -0.30 -48.10 -4.17
C ASP A 158 0.49 -48.08 -2.85
N PHE A 159 1.23 -49.14 -2.55
CA PHE A 159 2.08 -49.19 -1.35
C PHE A 159 3.25 -48.20 -1.45
N THR A 160 3.92 -48.12 -2.61
CA THR A 160 5.00 -47.15 -2.84
C THR A 160 4.47 -45.72 -2.86
N LYS A 161 3.31 -45.48 -3.47
CA LYS A 161 2.64 -44.17 -3.46
C LYS A 161 2.35 -43.71 -2.03
N LYS A 162 1.76 -44.58 -1.21
CA LYS A 162 1.45 -44.29 0.20
C LYS A 162 2.69 -43.95 1.02
N LYS A 163 3.78 -44.72 0.85
CA LYS A 163 5.06 -44.46 1.54
C LYS A 163 5.71 -43.13 1.14
N PHE A 164 5.51 -42.70 -0.11
CA PHE A 164 5.96 -41.38 -0.59
C PHE A 164 5.13 -40.25 0.02
N ILE A 165 3.80 -40.40 0.06
CA ILE A 165 2.89 -39.43 0.68
C ILE A 165 3.24 -39.24 2.16
N ASP A 166 3.42 -40.34 2.91
CA ASP A 166 3.79 -40.28 4.32
C ASP A 166 5.11 -39.51 4.55
N LYS A 167 6.08 -39.66 3.65
CA LYS A 167 7.34 -38.90 3.72
C LYS A 167 7.15 -37.42 3.39
N ILE A 168 6.32 -37.10 2.41
CA ILE A 168 5.99 -35.71 2.05
C ILE A 168 5.26 -35.02 3.21
N GLU A 169 4.40 -35.72 3.95
CA GLU A 169 3.63 -35.14 5.06
C GLU A 169 4.42 -35.03 6.37
N ASN A 170 5.31 -35.98 6.66
CA ASN A 170 5.93 -36.08 7.97
C ASN A 170 7.41 -35.67 8.01
N SER A 171 8.08 -35.50 6.85
CA SER A 171 9.50 -35.12 6.81
C SER A 171 9.73 -33.74 6.20
N VAL A 172 10.02 -32.76 7.06
CA VAL A 172 10.41 -31.40 6.65
C VAL A 172 11.64 -31.41 5.76
N VAL A 173 12.64 -32.23 6.09
CA VAL A 173 13.91 -32.34 5.34
C VAL A 173 13.66 -32.89 3.93
N PHE A 174 12.80 -33.90 3.80
CA PHE A 174 12.46 -34.50 2.51
C PHE A 174 11.69 -33.51 1.63
N ARG A 175 10.70 -32.80 2.21
CA ARG A 175 9.98 -31.72 1.52
C ARG A 175 10.92 -30.65 0.97
N ASN A 176 11.83 -30.14 1.80
CA ASN A 176 12.73 -29.05 1.39
C ASN A 176 13.66 -29.48 0.25
N LYS A 177 14.10 -30.74 0.23
CA LYS A 177 14.90 -31.28 -0.89
C LYS A 177 14.12 -31.35 -2.21
N LEU A 178 12.82 -31.66 -2.16
CA LEU A 178 11.94 -31.69 -3.33
C LEU A 178 11.64 -30.30 -3.92
N PHE A 179 11.71 -29.24 -3.11
CA PHE A 179 11.43 -27.86 -3.57
C PHE A 179 12.66 -27.09 -4.04
N LEU A 180 13.85 -27.64 -3.83
CA LEU A 180 15.12 -27.06 -4.27
C LEU A 180 15.58 -27.60 -5.65
N TRP A 181 14.77 -28.43 -6.30
CA TRP A 181 15.03 -29.06 -7.60
C TRP A 181 13.84 -28.90 -8.53
#